data_AF-A0A0K0GQG7-F1
#
_entry.id   AF-A0A0K0GQG7-F1
#
_cell.length_a   1.000
_cell.length_b   1.000
_cell.length_c   1.000
_cell.angle_alpha   90.00
_cell.angle_beta   90.00
_cell.angle_gamma   90.00
#
_symmetry.space_group_name_H-M   'P 1'
#
loop_
_entity.id
_entity.type
_entity.pdbx_description
1 polymer ?
#
loop_
_entity_poly.entity_id
_entity_poly.type
_entity_poly.pdbx_seq_one_letter_code
_entity_poly.pdbx_strand_id
1 'polypeptide(L)'
;MTKVQLLQQQDIAIQNQGQLEELQKHALDLRVEHSQLQLQLEQTPATLEAKRNDIARQIADVAQSLSETGARRSVVLRAPTDGMVTNLLVHAGQPVGAQQALITLLSKDIALRAELWVPSKAVGFVTCGDRVLLRYQCLQHGGPRRVH
;
A
#
# COMPACT_ATOMS: atom_id res chain seq x y z
N MET A 1 12.40 23.65 -93.40
CA MET A 1 12.42 22.81 -92.18
C MET A 1 11.77 21.48 -92.51
N THR A 2 12.48 20.38 -92.30
CA THR A 2 12.06 19.03 -92.68
C THR A 2 10.96 18.56 -91.74
N LYS A 3 9.85 18.02 -92.26
CA LYS A 3 8.64 17.58 -91.50
C LYS A 3 8.94 16.71 -90.27
N VAL A 4 10.04 15.96 -90.31
CA VAL A 4 10.56 15.14 -89.21
C VAL A 4 10.98 15.98 -87.99
N GLN A 5 11.61 17.14 -88.19
CA GLN A 5 12.02 18.03 -87.09
C GLN A 5 10.82 18.65 -86.36
N LEU A 6 9.72 18.91 -87.07
CA LEU A 6 8.49 19.46 -86.49
C LEU A 6 7.74 18.42 -85.64
N LEU A 7 7.73 17.16 -86.07
CA LEU A 7 7.14 16.06 -85.29
C LEU A 7 7.96 15.81 -84.03
N GLN A 8 9.29 15.78 -84.14
CA GLN A 8 10.18 15.59 -83.00
C GLN A 8 10.05 16.71 -81.96
N GLN A 9 9.89 17.97 -82.38
CA GLN A 9 9.60 19.06 -81.43
C GLN A 9 8.24 18.91 -80.74
N GLN A 10 7.21 18.42 -81.44
CA GLN A 10 5.91 18.15 -80.85
C GLN A 10 5.97 17.04 -79.80
N ASP A 11 6.67 15.93 -80.09
CA ASP A 11 6.86 14.85 -79.11
C ASP A 11 7.57 15.33 -77.84
N ILE A 12 8.62 16.15 -77.98
CA ILE A 12 9.33 16.74 -76.83
C ILE A 12 8.41 17.64 -76.02
N ALA A 13 7.58 18.45 -76.68
CA ALA A 13 6.62 19.32 -75.98
C ALA A 13 5.59 18.50 -75.19
N ILE A 14 5.06 17.41 -75.76
CA ILE A 14 4.12 16.50 -75.10
C ILE A 14 4.79 15.80 -73.90
N GLN A 15 6.02 15.31 -74.07
CA GLN A 15 6.75 14.69 -72.95
C GLN A 15 7.01 15.67 -71.81
N ASN A 16 7.43 16.90 -72.10
CA ASN A 16 7.65 17.93 -71.10
C ASN A 16 6.35 18.30 -70.37
N GLN A 17 5.21 18.33 -71.08
CA GLN A 17 3.89 18.52 -70.45
C GLN A 17 3.55 17.38 -69.49
N GLY A 18 3.76 16.13 -69.89
CA GLY A 18 3.53 14.98 -69.01
C GLY A 18 4.39 15.02 -67.74
N GLN A 19 5.68 15.36 -67.88
CA GLN A 19 6.58 15.53 -66.74
C GLN A 19 6.15 16.65 -65.80
N LEU A 20 5.65 17.76 -66.34
CA LEU A 20 5.15 18.87 -65.53
C LEU A 20 3.90 18.47 -64.74
N GLU A 21 2.96 17.75 -65.34
CA GLU A 21 1.78 17.25 -64.66
C GLU A 21 2.13 16.25 -63.55
N GLU A 22 3.10 15.37 -63.79
CA GLU A 22 3.58 14.41 -62.79
C GLU A 22 4.25 15.12 -61.59
N LEU A 23 5.10 16.12 -61.85
CA LEU A 23 5.69 16.94 -60.79
C LEU A 23 4.64 17.74 -60.01
N GLN A 24 3.60 18.24 -60.69
CA GLN A 24 2.50 18.93 -60.02
C GLN A 24 1.71 18.00 -59.09
N LYS A 25 1.44 16.76 -59.51
CA LYS A 25 0.82 15.75 -58.65
C LYS A 25 1.69 15.43 -57.43
N HIS A 26 2.97 15.17 -57.64
CA HIS A 26 3.91 14.92 -56.54
C HIS A 26 3.98 16.10 -55.55
N ALA A 27 3.98 17.34 -56.04
CA ALA A 27 3.97 18.52 -55.18
C ALA A 27 2.67 18.63 -54.36
N LEU A 28 1.53 18.19 -54.90
CA LEU A 28 0.26 18.16 -54.20
C LEU A 28 0.27 17.07 -53.11
N ASP A 29 0.75 15.87 -53.43
CA ASP A 29 0.84 14.76 -52.49
C ASP A 29 1.74 15.12 -51.30
N LEU A 30 2.91 15.69 -51.55
CA LEU A 30 3.82 16.19 -50.52
C LEU A 30 3.18 17.28 -49.65
N ARG A 31 2.35 18.14 -50.25
CA ARG A 31 1.64 19.18 -49.50
C ARG A 31 0.58 18.59 -48.57
N VAL A 32 -0.13 17.54 -49.01
CA VAL A 32 -1.08 16.82 -48.16
C VAL A 32 -0.36 16.12 -47.02
N GLU A 33 0.75 15.42 -47.30
CA GLU A 33 1.57 14.74 -46.30
C GLU A 33 2.12 15.73 -45.25
N HIS A 34 2.63 16.88 -45.70
CA HIS A 34 3.12 17.93 -44.80
C HIS A 34 2.02 18.45 -43.88
N SER A 35 0.82 18.72 -44.40
CA SER A 35 -0.32 19.15 -43.58
C SER A 35 -0.74 18.08 -42.55
N GLN A 36 -0.69 16.80 -42.92
CA GLN A 36 -0.98 15.70 -41.99
C GLN A 36 0.04 15.61 -40.86
N LEU A 37 1.34 15.72 -41.19
CA LEU A 37 2.42 15.74 -40.20
C LEU A 37 2.33 16.95 -39.27
N GLN A 38 1.97 18.13 -39.79
CA GLN A 38 1.75 19.32 -38.97
C GLN A 38 0.60 19.11 -37.97
N LEU A 39 -0.54 18.57 -38.42
CA LEU A 39 -1.66 18.25 -37.53
C LEU A 39 -1.25 17.25 -36.43
N GLN A 40 -0.46 16.23 -36.77
CA GLN A 40 0.04 15.27 -35.78
C GLN A 40 0.97 15.94 -34.76
N LEU A 41 1.85 16.84 -35.20
CA LEU A 41 2.73 17.62 -34.33
C LEU A 41 1.93 18.53 -33.39
N GLU A 42 0.87 19.16 -33.86
CA GLU A 42 0.01 20.01 -33.04
C GLU A 42 -0.79 19.22 -31.99
N GLN A 43 -1.18 17.99 -32.29
CA GLN A 43 -1.93 17.12 -31.37
C GLN A 43 -1.04 16.42 -30.32
N THR A 44 0.25 16.28 -30.61
CA THR A 44 1.20 15.54 -29.76
C THR A 44 1.34 16.14 -28.35
N PRO A 45 1.53 17.47 -28.17
CA PRO A 45 1.65 18.09 -26.84
C PRO A 45 0.43 17.85 -25.94
N ALA A 46 -0.78 17.99 -26.47
CA ALA A 46 -2.01 17.78 -25.70
C ALA A 46 -2.12 16.33 -25.19
N THR A 47 -1.74 15.37 -26.04
CA THR A 47 -1.72 13.95 -25.68
C THR A 47 -0.67 13.65 -24.60
N LEU A 48 0.50 14.28 -24.70
CA LEU A 48 1.57 14.17 -23.71
C LEU A 48 1.15 14.73 -22.35
N GLU A 49 0.54 15.91 -22.32
CA GLU A 49 0.04 16.53 -21.09
C GLU A 49 -1.08 15.71 -20.45
N ALA A 50 -1.99 15.14 -21.24
CA ALA A 50 -2.99 14.20 -20.73
C ALA A 50 -2.35 12.99 -20.04
N LYS A 51 -1.36 12.35 -20.68
CA LYS A 51 -0.62 11.22 -20.10
C LYS A 51 0.14 11.61 -18.82
N ARG A 52 0.75 12.79 -18.77
CA ARG A 52 1.43 13.28 -17.57
C ARG A 52 0.45 13.46 -16.42
N ASN A 53 -0.72 14.01 -16.68
CA ASN A 53 -1.77 14.18 -15.66
C ASN A 53 -2.31 12.84 -15.16
N ASP A 54 -2.47 11.85 -16.04
CA ASP A 54 -2.88 10.49 -15.64
C ASP A 54 -1.83 9.82 -14.74
N ILE A 55 -0.54 9.93 -15.08
CA ILE A 55 0.55 9.41 -14.25
C ILE A 55 0.58 10.12 -12.89
N ALA A 56 0.41 11.45 -12.86
CA ALA A 56 0.38 12.20 -11.61
C ALA A 56 -0.77 11.76 -10.69
N ARG A 57 -1.96 11.48 -11.26
CA ARG A 57 -3.10 10.91 -10.52
C ARG A 57 -2.77 9.53 -9.94
N GLN A 58 -2.21 8.62 -10.75
CA GLN A 58 -1.84 7.28 -10.30
C GLN A 58 -0.82 7.32 -9.16
N ILE A 59 0.15 8.23 -9.21
CA ILE A 59 1.12 8.45 -8.12
C ILE A 59 0.40 8.89 -6.85
N ALA A 60 -0.55 9.82 -6.93
CA ALA A 60 -1.32 10.29 -5.79
C ALA A 60 -2.16 9.17 -5.16
N ASP A 61 -2.83 8.35 -5.98
CA ASP A 61 -3.65 7.23 -5.51
C ASP A 61 -2.81 6.16 -4.77
N VAL A 62 -1.63 5.84 -5.32
CA VAL A 62 -0.69 4.92 -4.67
C VAL A 62 -0.15 5.50 -3.37
N ALA A 63 0.18 6.80 -3.33
CA ALA A 63 0.63 7.47 -2.11
C ALA A 63 -0.45 7.47 -1.02
N GLN A 64 -1.71 7.71 -1.39
CA GLN A 64 -2.83 7.62 -0.46
C GLN A 64 -3.00 6.18 0.07
N SER A 65 -2.97 5.18 -0.80
CA SER A 65 -3.06 3.77 -0.42
C SER A 65 -1.94 3.34 0.53
N LEU A 66 -0.73 3.86 0.30
CA LEU A 66 0.42 3.63 1.17
C LEU A 66 0.23 4.28 2.54
N SER A 67 -0.32 5.50 2.60
CA SER A 67 -0.65 6.18 3.85
C SER A 67 -1.72 5.43 4.65
N GLU A 68 -2.80 5.00 3.98
CA GLU A 68 -3.88 4.21 4.59
C GLU A 68 -3.38 2.86 5.13
N THR A 69 -2.48 2.21 4.41
CA THR A 69 -1.86 0.94 4.83
C THR A 69 -0.80 1.15 5.90
N GLY A 70 -0.02 2.22 5.81
CA GLY A 70 0.98 2.64 6.79
C GLY A 70 0.36 2.92 8.15
N ALA A 71 -0.80 3.58 8.18
CA ALA A 71 -1.58 3.79 9.40
C ALA A 71 -2.02 2.47 10.08
N ARG A 72 -2.10 1.36 9.34
CA ARG A 72 -2.43 0.02 9.86
C ARG A 72 -1.20 -0.81 10.25
N ARG A 73 0.02 -0.32 10.03
CA ARG A 73 1.25 -1.15 10.05
C ARG A 73 1.75 -1.51 11.45
N SER A 74 1.34 -0.80 12.50
CA SER A 74 1.65 -1.18 13.88
C SER A 74 0.60 -0.66 14.86
N VAL A 75 -0.05 -1.58 15.57
CA VAL A 75 -0.88 -1.24 16.73
C VAL A 75 -0.04 -1.40 17.98
N VAL A 76 0.26 -0.30 18.67
CA VAL A 76 0.94 -0.34 19.97
C VAL A 76 -0.11 -0.55 21.05
N LEU A 77 -0.14 -1.75 21.64
CA LEU A 77 -0.99 -2.04 22.79
C LEU A 77 -0.27 -1.54 24.06
N ARG A 78 -0.87 -0.54 24.72
CA ARG A 78 -0.36 0.01 25.98
C ARG A 78 -1.08 -0.66 27.16
N ALA A 79 -0.34 -0.92 28.24
CA ALA A 79 -0.93 -1.41 29.47
C ALA A 79 -1.92 -0.36 30.04
N PRO A 80 -3.15 -0.75 30.42
CA PRO A 80 -4.13 0.20 30.94
C PRO A 80 -3.82 0.68 32.37
N THR A 81 -3.04 -0.10 33.14
CA THR A 81 -2.63 0.21 34.51
C THR A 81 -1.22 -0.31 34.78
N ASP A 82 -0.55 0.27 35.78
CA ASP A 82 0.73 -0.25 36.27
C ASP A 82 0.56 -1.63 36.92
N GLY A 83 1.36 -2.59 36.48
CA GLY A 83 1.23 -3.97 36.92
C GLY A 83 2.36 -4.88 36.45
N MET A 84 2.33 -6.13 36.89
CA MET A 84 3.24 -7.19 36.46
C MET A 84 2.56 -8.04 35.38
N VAL A 85 3.26 -8.32 34.29
CA VAL A 85 2.80 -9.28 33.28
C VAL A 85 2.97 -10.69 33.84
N THR A 86 1.88 -11.43 33.99
CA THR A 86 1.91 -12.80 34.54
C THR A 86 1.90 -13.86 33.45
N ASN A 87 1.31 -13.56 32.28
CA ASN A 87 1.28 -14.48 31.16
C ASN A 87 1.25 -13.75 29.81
N LEU A 88 1.97 -14.31 28.82
CA LEU A 88 1.96 -13.88 27.42
C LEU A 88 1.44 -15.06 26.59
N LEU A 89 0.26 -14.90 25.98
CA LEU A 89 -0.48 -15.98 25.32
C LEU A 89 -0.22 -16.06 23.80
N VAL A 90 0.77 -15.31 23.29
CA VAL A 90 1.05 -15.20 21.86
C VAL A 90 2.54 -15.23 21.55
N HIS A 91 2.86 -15.77 20.37
CA HIS A 91 4.22 -15.82 19.85
C HIS A 91 4.42 -14.80 18.72
N ALA A 92 5.65 -14.33 18.56
CA ALA A 92 6.01 -13.42 17.46
C ALA A 92 5.69 -14.07 16.11
N GLY A 93 5.02 -13.34 15.23
CA GLY A 93 4.59 -13.82 13.91
C GLY A 93 3.26 -14.58 13.89
N GLN A 94 2.63 -14.83 15.05
CA GLN A 94 1.31 -15.45 15.11
C GLN A 94 0.22 -14.42 14.74
N PRO A 95 -0.71 -14.74 13.82
CA PRO A 95 -1.88 -13.89 13.57
C PRO A 95 -2.81 -13.92 14.79
N VAL A 96 -3.32 -12.76 15.20
CA VAL A 96 -4.20 -12.60 16.37
C VAL A 96 -5.50 -11.90 16.00
N GLY A 97 -6.62 -12.39 16.53
CA GLY A 97 -7.94 -11.78 16.32
C GLY A 97 -8.23 -10.64 17.31
N ALA A 98 -9.14 -9.74 16.96
CA ALA A 98 -9.49 -8.57 17.79
C ALA A 98 -10.05 -8.91 19.20
N GLN A 99 -10.48 -10.15 19.43
CA GLN A 99 -11.06 -10.62 20.70
C GLN A 99 -10.18 -11.66 21.42
N GLN A 100 -8.97 -11.91 20.89
CA GLN A 100 -8.05 -12.88 21.50
C GLN A 100 -7.30 -12.22 22.66
N ALA A 101 -7.36 -12.83 23.84
CA ALA A 101 -6.55 -12.40 24.97
C ALA A 101 -5.06 -12.64 24.67
N LEU A 102 -4.27 -11.56 24.69
CA LEU A 102 -2.84 -11.62 24.36
C LEU A 102 -1.96 -11.64 25.61
N ILE A 103 -2.34 -10.91 26.66
CA ILE A 103 -1.56 -10.70 27.89
C ILE A 103 -2.48 -10.71 29.10
N THR A 104 -2.00 -11.26 30.22
CA THR A 104 -2.62 -11.07 31.54
C THR A 104 -1.75 -10.12 32.37
N LEU A 105 -2.35 -9.03 32.87
CA LEU A 105 -1.72 -8.06 33.75
C LEU A 105 -2.27 -8.18 35.17
N LEU A 106 -1.36 -8.18 36.13
CA LEU A 106 -1.65 -8.12 37.56
C LEU A 106 -1.33 -6.71 38.06
N SER A 107 -2.35 -5.91 38.37
CA SER A 107 -2.17 -4.55 38.90
C SER A 107 -1.36 -4.53 40.20
N LYS A 108 -0.73 -3.40 40.54
CA LYS A 108 0.01 -3.28 41.82
C LYS A 108 -0.90 -3.15 43.05
N ASP A 109 -2.12 -2.65 42.88
CA ASP A 109 -3.04 -2.32 43.98
C ASP A 109 -4.00 -3.47 44.34
N ILE A 110 -3.47 -4.68 44.52
CA ILE A 110 -4.30 -5.86 44.81
C ILE A 110 -4.15 -6.25 46.27
N ALA A 111 -5.27 -6.27 47.00
CA ALA A 111 -5.33 -6.89 48.31
C ALA A 111 -5.27 -8.42 48.15
N LEU A 112 -4.18 -9.04 48.63
CA LEU A 112 -4.04 -10.50 48.70
C LEU A 112 -5.20 -11.09 49.51
N ARG A 113 -5.97 -11.99 48.88
CA ARG A 113 -7.02 -12.78 49.53
C ARG A 113 -6.62 -14.24 49.52
N ALA A 114 -6.75 -14.90 50.68
CA ALA A 114 -6.59 -16.34 50.81
C ALA A 114 -7.96 -16.96 51.05
N GLU A 115 -8.31 -17.99 50.28
CA GLU A 115 -9.49 -18.80 50.52
C GLU A 115 -9.08 -20.04 51.32
N LEU A 116 -9.64 -20.19 52.53
CA LEU A 116 -9.40 -21.33 53.40
C LEU A 116 -10.56 -22.31 53.29
N TRP A 117 -10.28 -23.53 52.85
CA TRP A 117 -11.25 -24.62 52.85
C TRP A 117 -11.35 -25.23 54.25
N VAL A 118 -12.50 -25.08 54.90
CA VAL A 118 -12.76 -25.61 56.25
C VAL A 118 -13.61 -26.88 56.14
N PRO A 119 -13.17 -28.03 56.70
CA PRO A 119 -13.97 -29.25 56.73
C PRO A 119 -15.29 -29.04 57.48
N SER A 120 -16.40 -29.65 57.03
CA SER A 120 -17.73 -29.43 57.60
C SER A 120 -17.84 -29.69 59.12
N LYS A 121 -16.98 -30.56 59.67
CA LYS A 121 -16.92 -30.85 61.12
C LYS A 121 -16.33 -29.70 61.95
N ALA A 122 -15.56 -28.82 61.33
CA ALA A 122 -14.89 -27.69 61.98
C ALA A 122 -15.63 -26.36 61.80
N VAL A 123 -16.72 -26.34 61.01
CA VAL A 123 -17.45 -25.10 60.69
C VAL A 123 -18.09 -24.43 61.91
N GLY A 124 -18.43 -25.21 62.96
CA GLY A 124 -18.98 -24.70 64.21
C GLY A 124 -17.96 -24.05 65.15
N PHE A 125 -16.67 -24.09 64.81
CA PHE A 125 -15.56 -23.57 65.63
C PHE A 125 -14.84 -22.38 64.97
N VAL A 126 -15.39 -21.83 63.88
CA VAL A 126 -14.82 -20.69 63.16
C VAL A 126 -15.83 -19.54 63.16
N THR A 127 -15.37 -18.34 63.49
CA THR A 127 -16.16 -17.11 63.53
C THR A 127 -15.54 -16.01 62.67
N CYS A 128 -16.38 -15.09 62.19
CA CYS A 128 -15.91 -13.93 61.43
C CYS A 128 -14.97 -13.08 62.29
N GLY A 129 -13.73 -12.89 61.84
CA GLY A 129 -12.70 -12.13 62.55
C GLY A 129 -11.62 -12.99 63.21
N ASP A 130 -11.75 -14.32 63.17
CA ASP A 130 -10.71 -15.20 63.69
C ASP A 130 -9.38 -15.01 62.96
N ARG A 131 -8.29 -14.90 63.75
CA ARG A 131 -6.94 -14.75 63.23
C ARG A 131 -6.44 -16.10 62.71
N VAL A 132 -6.14 -16.16 61.42
CA VAL A 132 -5.58 -17.35 60.77
C VAL A 132 -4.09 -17.12 60.51
N LEU A 133 -3.26 -18.12 60.84
CA LEU A 133 -1.84 -18.12 60.52
C LEU A 133 -1.64 -18.85 59.18
N LEU A 134 -1.22 -18.12 58.14
CA LEU A 134 -0.87 -18.72 56.85
C LEU A 134 0.61 -19.11 56.86
N ARG A 135 0.92 -20.41 56.73
CA ARG A 135 2.28 -20.90 56.55
C ARG A 135 2.53 -21.18 55.08
N TYR A 136 3.17 -20.24 54.39
CA TYR A 136 3.47 -20.35 52.97
C TYR A 136 4.85 -21.01 52.75
N GLN A 137 4.91 -22.06 51.95
CA GLN A 137 6.17 -22.69 51.54
C GLN A 137 6.51 -22.17 50.14
N CYS A 138 7.45 -21.21 50.05
CA CYS A 138 7.91 -20.69 48.75
C CYS A 138 8.67 -21.77 47.99
N LEU A 139 8.21 -22.10 46.77
CA LEU A 139 9.03 -22.81 45.80
C LEU A 139 9.83 -21.75 45.00
N GLN A 140 11.14 -21.93 44.84
CA GLN A 140 11.99 -20.95 44.16
C GLN A 140 11.68 -20.96 42.66
N HIS A 141 11.21 -19.84 42.12
CA HIS A 141 10.96 -19.67 40.69
C HIS A 141 11.99 -18.68 40.11
N GLY A 142 12.70 -19.13 39.07
CA GLY A 142 13.83 -18.43 38.45
C GLY A 142 13.47 -17.04 37.92
N GLY A 143 14.43 -16.12 38.04
CA GLY A 143 14.27 -14.68 37.85
C GLY A 143 13.91 -14.22 36.42
N PRO A 144 13.58 -12.92 36.29
CA PRO A 144 13.00 -12.36 35.08
C PRO A 144 13.98 -12.38 33.89
N ARG A 145 13.55 -12.97 32.77
CA ARG A 145 14.15 -12.70 31.47
C ARG A 145 13.75 -11.28 31.05
N ARG A 146 14.73 -10.38 31.04
CA ARG A 146 14.62 -9.07 30.39
C ARG A 146 14.24 -9.30 28.92
N VAL A 147 13.12 -8.73 28.51
CA VAL A 147 12.80 -8.52 27.10
C VAL A 147 13.29 -7.13 26.76
N HIS A 148 14.28 -7.05 25.88
CA HIS A 148 14.67 -5.84 25.16
C HIS A 148 13.79 -5.69 23.93
#